data_AF-A0A1A8A3R7-F1
#
_entry.id   AF-A0A1A8A3R7-F1
#
_cell.length_a   1.000
_cell.length_b   1.000
_cell.length_c   1.000
_cell.angle_alpha   90.00
_cell.angle_beta   90.00
_cell.angle_gamma   90.00
#
_symmetry.space_group_name_H-M   'P 1'
#
loop_
_entity.id
_entity.type
_entity.pdbx_description
1 polymer ?
#
loop_
_entity_poly.entity_id
_entity_poly.type
_entity_poly.pdbx_seq_one_letter_code
_entity_poly.pdbx_strand_id
1 'polypeptide(L)'
;TFDVEIFSIPSEGLFMAAANRASRPGSGIYRWRNESFHLYQNISTQEARGWKHFTIGDKVFLVVADAGEVEPELSVIYQWNQRRRRFLRYQILETHAAQDWEAFQIHNHSFLVVANHRRDDWEMFQFDGRFFLAVANSQQLSRRGPSLYSINSTVYELNTFTRTFIRFQDILTHSAVDWEFFTLGDEKFL
;
A
#
# COMPACT_ATOMS: atom_id res chain seq x y z
N THR A 1 15.64 -13.65 2.54
CA THR A 1 14.22 -13.32 2.54
C THR A 1 14.01 -12.30 3.63
N PHE A 2 13.38 -11.16 3.32
CA PHE A 2 13.11 -10.10 4.29
C PHE A 2 11.85 -10.37 5.10
N ASP A 3 10.85 -10.96 4.46
CA ASP A 3 9.54 -11.24 5.04
C ASP A 3 8.88 -12.45 4.34
N VAL A 4 7.90 -13.05 5.01
CA VAL A 4 7.11 -14.16 4.52
C VAL A 4 5.63 -13.95 4.85
N GLU A 5 4.79 -13.96 3.81
CA GLU A 5 3.34 -13.90 3.95
C GLU A 5 2.72 -15.29 3.73
N ILE A 6 1.95 -15.78 4.71
CA ILE A 6 1.26 -17.08 4.63
C ILE A 6 -0.23 -16.84 4.38
N PHE A 7 -0.79 -17.48 3.37
CA PHE A 7 -2.19 -17.27 2.98
C PHE A 7 -2.82 -18.52 2.37
N SER A 8 -4.16 -18.57 2.38
CA SER A 8 -4.91 -19.67 1.78
C SER A 8 -5.70 -19.20 0.57
N ILE A 9 -5.70 -20.00 -0.49
CA ILE A 9 -6.57 -19.79 -1.65
C ILE A 9 -7.72 -20.81 -1.59
N PRO A 10 -8.99 -20.38 -1.64
CA PRO A 10 -10.13 -21.29 -1.68
C PRO A 10 -9.97 -22.33 -2.78
N SER A 11 -10.26 -23.60 -2.47
CA SER A 11 -10.09 -24.77 -3.36
C SER A 11 -8.66 -25.14 -3.78
N GLU A 12 -7.65 -24.35 -3.39
CA GLU A 12 -6.25 -24.60 -3.73
C GLU A 12 -5.37 -24.91 -2.51
N GLY A 13 -5.74 -24.42 -1.33
CA GLY A 13 -5.05 -24.72 -0.07
C GLY A 13 -4.07 -23.64 0.35
N LEU A 14 -3.06 -24.04 1.13
CA LEU A 14 -2.12 -23.14 1.80
C LEU A 14 -0.93 -22.77 0.91
N PHE A 15 -0.58 -21.49 0.91
CA PHE A 15 0.52 -20.89 0.17
C PHE A 15 1.37 -19.99 1.08
N MET A 16 2.56 -19.69 0.58
CA MET A 16 3.53 -18.82 1.24
C MET A 16 4.22 -17.96 0.17
N ALA A 17 4.28 -16.65 0.36
CA ALA A 17 5.07 -15.73 -0.47
C ALA A 17 6.33 -15.31 0.29
N ALA A 18 7.50 -15.45 -0.32
CA ALA A 18 8.77 -15.05 0.28
C ALA A 18 9.28 -13.76 -0.38
N ALA A 19 9.45 -12.70 0.42
CA ALA A 19 10.00 -11.43 -0.02
C ALA A 19 11.52 -11.54 -0.18
N ASN A 20 12.00 -11.58 -1.42
CA ASN A 20 13.42 -11.78 -1.72
C ASN A 20 14.07 -10.48 -2.18
N ARG A 21 15.27 -10.22 -1.63
CA ARG A 21 16.11 -9.09 -2.03
C ARG A 21 16.52 -9.17 -3.51
N ALA A 22 16.96 -10.34 -3.95
CA ALA A 22 17.48 -10.53 -5.28
C ALA A 22 16.36 -10.45 -6.33
N SER A 23 16.55 -9.58 -7.34
CA SER A 23 15.60 -9.43 -8.45
C SER A 23 15.57 -10.61 -9.42
N ARG A 24 16.60 -11.47 -9.38
CA ARG A 24 16.67 -12.74 -10.11
C ARG A 24 17.00 -13.88 -9.14
N PRO A 25 16.16 -14.93 -9.07
CA PRO A 25 15.00 -15.15 -9.92
C PRO A 25 13.79 -14.27 -9.51
N GLY A 26 13.83 -13.59 -8.37
CA GLY A 26 12.76 -12.77 -7.81
C GLY A 26 12.23 -13.37 -6.50
N SER A 27 10.96 -13.08 -6.19
CA SER A 27 10.25 -13.59 -5.02
C SER A 27 9.45 -14.86 -5.34
N GLY A 28 9.63 -15.88 -4.52
CA GLY A 28 8.98 -17.18 -4.69
C GLY A 28 7.63 -17.26 -4.00
N ILE A 29 6.62 -17.76 -4.71
CA ILE A 29 5.35 -18.24 -4.16
C ILE A 29 5.45 -19.76 -4.05
N TYR A 30 5.21 -20.28 -2.86
CA TYR A 30 5.26 -21.69 -2.53
C TYR A 30 3.87 -22.20 -2.18
N ARG A 31 3.62 -23.48 -2.44
CA ARG A 31 2.38 -24.17 -2.07
C ARG A 31 2.68 -25.32 -1.13
N TRP A 32 1.91 -25.45 -0.08
CA TRP A 32 1.98 -26.58 0.83
C TRP A 32 1.42 -27.84 0.16
N ARG A 33 2.23 -28.89 0.05
CA ARG A 33 1.84 -30.23 -0.42
C ARG A 33 2.71 -31.28 0.24
N ASN A 34 2.13 -32.44 0.56
CA ASN A 34 2.86 -33.58 1.11
C ASN A 34 3.79 -33.18 2.27
N GLU A 35 3.24 -32.44 3.25
CA GLU A 35 3.94 -32.02 4.46
C GLU A 35 5.12 -31.06 4.25
N SER A 36 5.22 -30.41 3.08
CA SER A 36 6.26 -29.40 2.83
C SER A 36 5.84 -28.30 1.83
N PHE A 37 6.57 -27.19 1.82
CA PHE A 37 6.39 -26.10 0.85
C PHE A 37 7.20 -26.34 -0.42
N HIS A 38 6.52 -26.37 -1.56
CA HIS A 38 7.16 -26.49 -2.88
C HIS A 38 7.00 -25.20 -3.68
N LEU A 39 8.04 -24.79 -4.40
CA LEU A 39 7.97 -23.62 -5.28
C LEU A 39 6.84 -23.82 -6.30
N TYR A 40 5.91 -22.88 -6.33
CA TYR A 40 4.70 -22.92 -7.17
C TYR A 40 4.77 -21.93 -8.32
N GLN A 41 5.21 -20.71 -8.02
CA GLN A 41 5.38 -19.63 -8.98
C GLN A 41 6.53 -18.76 -8.53
N ASN A 42 7.22 -18.14 -9.47
CA ASN A 42 8.23 -17.16 -9.18
C ASN A 42 7.83 -15.82 -9.81
N ILE A 43 7.99 -14.74 -9.06
CA ILE A 43 7.55 -13.39 -9.42
C ILE A 43 8.77 -12.48 -9.43
N SER A 44 9.01 -11.79 -10.55
CA SER A 44 10.05 -10.78 -10.63
C SER A 44 9.66 -9.59 -9.75
N THR A 45 10.48 -9.30 -8.74
CA THR A 45 10.33 -8.19 -7.77
C THR A 45 11.64 -7.42 -7.66
N GLN A 46 11.62 -6.23 -7.09
CA GLN A 46 12.81 -5.40 -6.87
C GLN A 46 13.00 -5.08 -5.39
N GLU A 47 13.95 -5.78 -4.76
CA GLU A 47 14.20 -5.67 -3.31
C GLU A 47 12.91 -5.79 -2.47
N ALA A 48 12.10 -6.82 -2.73
CA ALA A 48 10.83 -7.04 -2.04
C ALA A 48 11.04 -7.06 -0.52
N ARG A 49 10.41 -6.12 0.18
CA ARG A 49 10.46 -5.94 1.64
C ARG A 49 9.37 -6.72 2.35
N GLY A 50 8.18 -6.80 1.76
CA GLY A 50 7.01 -7.44 2.34
C GLY A 50 6.02 -7.89 1.28
N TRP A 51 5.14 -8.81 1.67
CA TRP A 51 3.98 -9.22 0.89
C TRP A 51 2.72 -9.07 1.72
N LYS A 52 1.62 -8.65 1.10
CA LYS A 52 0.31 -8.68 1.75
C LYS A 52 -0.72 -9.43 0.92
N HIS A 53 -1.32 -10.45 1.52
CA HIS A 53 -2.49 -11.11 0.98
C HIS A 53 -3.76 -10.38 1.42
N PHE A 54 -4.70 -10.21 0.49
CA PHE A 54 -6.01 -9.66 0.79
C PHE A 54 -7.07 -10.13 -0.20
N THR A 55 -8.34 -9.97 0.18
CA THR A 55 -9.49 -10.35 -0.62
C THR A 55 -10.48 -9.21 -0.75
N ILE A 56 -11.06 -9.05 -1.94
CA ILE A 56 -12.19 -8.15 -2.19
C ILE A 56 -13.31 -9.00 -2.79
N GLY A 57 -14.35 -9.26 -2.00
CA GLY A 57 -15.37 -10.25 -2.36
C GLY A 57 -14.77 -11.64 -2.50
N ASP A 58 -15.00 -12.30 -3.64
CA ASP A 58 -14.48 -13.63 -3.98
C ASP A 58 -13.10 -13.61 -4.66
N LYS A 59 -12.53 -12.41 -4.88
CA LYS A 59 -11.26 -12.23 -5.57
C LYS A 59 -10.11 -12.21 -4.57
N VAL A 60 -9.05 -12.95 -4.91
CA VAL A 60 -7.82 -13.07 -4.12
C VAL A 60 -6.70 -12.24 -4.75
N PHE A 61 -6.00 -11.47 -3.92
CA PHE A 61 -4.91 -10.61 -4.33
C PHE A 61 -3.67 -10.80 -3.46
N LEU A 62 -2.54 -10.42 -4.03
CA LEU A 62 -1.27 -10.21 -3.35
C LEU A 62 -0.71 -8.87 -3.78
N VAL A 63 -0.17 -8.09 -2.85
CA VAL A 63 0.64 -6.91 -3.17
C VAL A 63 2.04 -7.08 -2.60
N VAL A 64 3.04 -6.59 -3.34
CA VAL A 64 4.45 -6.56 -2.89
C VAL A 64 4.84 -5.15 -2.50
N ALA A 65 5.55 -5.01 -1.39
CA ALA A 65 6.30 -3.80 -1.04
C ALA A 65 7.68 -3.89 -1.70
N ASP A 66 7.86 -3.25 -2.85
CA ASP A 66 9.15 -3.20 -3.54
C ASP A 66 9.86 -1.88 -3.21
N ALA A 67 11.12 -1.96 -2.79
CA ALA A 67 11.97 -0.82 -2.39
C ALA A 67 13.20 -0.63 -3.28
N GLY A 68 13.13 -1.14 -4.52
CA GLY A 68 14.19 -1.02 -5.51
C GLY A 68 14.61 0.43 -5.75
N GLU A 69 15.88 0.64 -6.08
CA GLU A 69 16.47 1.98 -6.26
C GLU A 69 16.26 2.57 -7.68
N VAL A 70 15.39 1.95 -8.48
CA VAL A 70 15.11 2.38 -9.85
C VAL A 70 13.86 3.25 -9.83
N GLU A 71 14.00 4.53 -10.20
CA GLU A 71 12.86 5.44 -10.34
C GLU A 71 12.12 5.26 -11.69
N PRO A 72 10.78 5.37 -11.72
CA PRO A 72 9.90 5.46 -10.54
C PRO A 72 9.91 4.14 -9.76
N GLU A 73 9.88 4.22 -8.43
CA GLU A 73 9.78 3.03 -7.59
C GLU A 73 8.34 2.52 -7.60
N LEU A 74 8.14 1.21 -7.82
CA LEU A 74 6.83 0.64 -8.12
C LEU A 74 6.54 -0.58 -7.25
N SER A 75 5.36 -0.61 -6.66
CA SER A 75 4.75 -1.80 -6.07
C SER A 75 3.72 -2.39 -7.01
N VAL A 76 3.48 -3.71 -6.93
CA VAL A 76 2.60 -4.42 -7.88
C VAL A 76 1.56 -5.22 -7.14
N ILE A 77 0.28 -5.03 -7.52
CA ILE A 77 -0.82 -5.89 -7.12
C ILE A 77 -0.96 -7.01 -8.16
N TYR A 78 -1.01 -8.24 -7.66
CA TYR A 78 -1.30 -9.44 -8.41
C TYR A 78 -2.66 -9.99 -8.03
N GLN A 79 -3.42 -10.47 -9.00
CA GLN A 79 -4.68 -11.14 -8.79
C GLN A 79 -4.54 -12.63 -9.12
N TRP A 80 -5.13 -13.47 -8.28
CA TRP A 80 -5.24 -14.90 -8.55
C TRP A 80 -6.15 -15.14 -9.77
N ASN A 81 -5.61 -15.80 -10.80
CA ASN A 81 -6.39 -16.23 -11.94
C ASN A 81 -6.82 -17.68 -11.74
N GLN A 82 -8.11 -17.91 -11.44
CA GLN A 82 -8.65 -19.26 -11.19
C GLN A 82 -8.41 -20.22 -12.36
N ARG A 83 -8.64 -19.78 -13.61
CA ARG A 83 -8.49 -20.64 -14.80
C ARG A 83 -7.05 -21.07 -15.04
N ARG A 84 -6.09 -20.14 -14.88
CA ARG A 84 -4.66 -20.40 -15.06
C ARG A 84 -3.97 -20.93 -13.80
N ARG A 85 -4.70 -20.94 -12.66
CA ARG A 85 -4.22 -21.32 -11.34
C ARG A 85 -2.89 -20.65 -10.99
N ARG A 86 -2.79 -19.33 -11.18
CA ARG A 86 -1.56 -18.56 -10.88
C ARG A 86 -1.88 -17.10 -10.65
N PHE A 87 -0.99 -16.40 -9.96
CA PHE A 87 -1.04 -14.96 -9.84
C PHE A 87 -0.63 -14.29 -11.15
N LEU A 88 -1.41 -13.33 -11.59
CA LEU A 88 -1.13 -12.47 -12.73
C LEU A 88 -1.09 -11.02 -12.26
N ARG A 89 -0.23 -10.20 -12.86
CA ARG A 89 -0.19 -8.76 -12.59
C ARG A 89 -1.58 -8.16 -12.86
N TYR A 90 -2.11 -7.46 -11.87
CA TYR A 90 -3.40 -6.79 -11.92
C TYR A 90 -3.23 -5.28 -12.07
N GLN A 91 -2.40 -4.68 -11.21
CA GLN A 91 -2.17 -3.24 -11.17
C GLN A 91 -0.74 -2.94 -10.72
N ILE A 92 -0.23 -1.78 -11.14
CA ILE A 92 1.04 -1.21 -10.69
C ILE A 92 0.71 0.08 -9.94
N LEU A 93 1.38 0.30 -8.82
CA LEU A 93 1.27 1.49 -7.97
C LEU A 93 2.63 2.14 -7.89
N GLU A 94 2.70 3.46 -8.07
CA GLU A 94 3.90 4.23 -7.70
C GLU A 94 3.99 4.27 -6.18
N THR A 95 5.15 3.89 -5.65
CA THR A 95 5.47 3.91 -4.22
C THR A 95 6.83 4.56 -4.01
N HIS A 96 7.23 4.82 -2.77
CA HIS A 96 8.49 5.47 -2.45
C HIS A 96 9.21 4.68 -1.36
N ALA A 97 9.97 3.68 -1.77
CA ALA A 97 10.65 2.71 -0.93
C ALA A 97 9.68 2.00 0.01
N ALA A 98 8.65 1.37 -0.57
CA ALA A 98 7.62 0.67 0.18
C ALA A 98 8.26 -0.35 1.13
N GLN A 99 7.97 -0.20 2.42
CA GLN A 99 8.43 -1.13 3.45
C GLN A 99 7.40 -2.22 3.73
N ASP A 100 6.12 -1.84 3.74
CA ASP A 100 5.04 -2.74 4.09
C ASP A 100 3.70 -2.33 3.46
N TRP A 101 2.78 -3.29 3.40
CA TRP A 101 1.39 -3.09 2.99
C TRP A 101 0.46 -3.70 4.03
N GLU A 102 -0.56 -2.95 4.46
CA GLU A 102 -1.60 -3.48 5.33
C GLU A 102 -2.97 -3.39 4.64
N ALA A 103 -3.78 -4.42 4.82
CA ALA A 103 -5.08 -4.55 4.17
C ALA A 103 -6.13 -4.86 5.22
N PHE A 104 -7.17 -4.03 5.29
CA PHE A 104 -8.23 -4.17 6.27
C PHE A 104 -9.58 -3.75 5.69
N GLN A 105 -10.65 -4.05 6.42
CA GLN A 105 -12.01 -3.70 6.04
C GLN A 105 -12.65 -2.86 7.14
N ILE A 106 -13.30 -1.78 6.75
CA ILE A 106 -14.15 -0.98 7.64
C ILE A 106 -15.54 -0.97 7.01
N HIS A 107 -16.53 -1.48 7.75
CA HIS A 107 -17.88 -1.76 7.26
C HIS A 107 -17.87 -2.63 5.98
N ASN A 108 -18.28 -2.07 4.83
CA ASN A 108 -18.36 -2.77 3.54
C ASN A 108 -17.32 -2.25 2.53
N HIS A 109 -16.26 -1.61 3.01
CA HIS A 109 -15.20 -1.03 2.20
C HIS A 109 -13.86 -1.69 2.55
N SER A 110 -13.10 -2.01 1.51
CA SER A 110 -11.75 -2.57 1.63
C SER A 110 -10.73 -1.46 1.46
N PHE A 111 -9.75 -1.44 2.36
CA PHE A 111 -8.67 -0.47 2.40
C PHE A 111 -7.34 -1.20 2.23
N LEU A 112 -6.39 -0.52 1.61
CA LEU A 112 -5.02 -0.98 1.42
C LEU A 112 -4.11 0.23 1.62
N VAL A 113 -3.22 0.16 2.61
CA VAL A 113 -2.30 1.25 3.00
C VAL A 113 -0.85 0.80 2.82
N VAL A 114 0.04 1.73 2.51
CA VAL A 114 1.48 1.48 2.25
C VAL A 114 2.34 2.36 3.13
N ALA A 115 3.37 1.77 3.74
CA ALA A 115 4.42 2.52 4.42
C ALA A 115 5.56 2.85 3.44
N ASN A 116 5.80 4.14 3.16
CA ASN A 116 6.87 4.62 2.29
C ASN A 116 8.07 5.14 3.11
N HIS A 117 9.29 5.00 2.60
CA HIS A 117 10.52 5.44 3.28
C HIS A 117 11.22 6.63 2.56
N ARG A 118 10.81 7.03 1.34
CA ARG A 118 11.55 8.02 0.51
C ARG A 118 10.77 9.26 0.03
N ARG A 119 9.52 9.51 0.46
CA ARG A 119 8.80 10.77 0.17
C ARG A 119 7.94 11.22 1.36
N ASP A 120 7.81 12.54 1.52
CA ASP A 120 6.87 13.21 2.43
C ASP A 120 5.41 12.80 2.09
N ASP A 121 4.62 12.50 3.14
CA ASP A 121 3.53 11.52 3.12
C ASP A 121 2.12 12.09 2.86
N TRP A 122 1.23 11.19 2.41
CA TRP A 122 -0.21 11.42 2.30
C TRP A 122 -0.96 10.27 2.97
N GLU A 123 -2.04 10.58 3.68
CA GLU A 123 -2.80 9.62 4.50
C GLU A 123 -4.27 9.59 4.11
N MET A 124 -4.85 8.39 4.02
CA MET A 124 -6.24 8.18 3.65
C MET A 124 -7.05 7.65 4.83
N PHE A 125 -7.99 8.45 5.36
CA PHE A 125 -8.79 8.04 6.51
C PHE A 125 -10.29 8.06 6.23
N GLN A 126 -11.05 7.23 6.96
CA GLN A 126 -12.50 7.19 6.87
C GLN A 126 -13.12 7.74 8.16
N PHE A 127 -14.09 8.65 8.02
CA PHE A 127 -14.83 9.24 9.13
C PHE A 127 -16.33 9.22 8.82
N ASP A 128 -17.12 8.54 9.65
CA ASP A 128 -18.58 8.47 9.58
C ASP A 128 -19.13 8.13 8.17
N GLY A 129 -18.50 7.15 7.51
CA GLY A 129 -18.89 6.70 6.15
C GLY A 129 -18.35 7.58 5.01
N ARG A 130 -17.62 8.65 5.32
CA ARG A 130 -16.99 9.57 4.36
C ARG A 130 -15.48 9.28 4.30
N PHE A 131 -14.86 9.51 3.15
CA PHE A 131 -13.45 9.21 2.90
C PHE A 131 -12.67 10.49 2.74
N PHE A 132 -11.48 10.55 3.33
CA PHE A 132 -10.62 11.72 3.32
C PHE A 132 -9.21 11.35 2.90
N LEU A 133 -8.54 12.32 2.29
CA LEU A 133 -7.11 12.31 1.95
C LEU A 133 -6.47 13.50 2.65
N ALA A 134 -5.58 13.27 3.61
CA ALA A 134 -4.70 14.28 4.16
C ALA A 134 -3.39 14.32 3.37
N VAL A 135 -2.92 15.52 3.04
CA VAL A 135 -1.65 15.74 2.35
C VAL A 135 -0.78 16.62 3.23
N ALA A 136 0.37 16.11 3.64
CA ALA A 136 1.38 16.88 4.36
C ALA A 136 2.18 17.74 3.38
N ASN A 137 2.37 19.01 3.73
CA ASN A 137 3.18 19.93 2.95
C ASN A 137 4.37 20.40 3.80
N SER A 138 5.58 19.98 3.41
CA SER A 138 6.80 20.14 4.21
C SER A 138 7.58 21.43 3.92
N GLN A 139 7.71 21.84 2.67
CA GLN A 139 8.44 23.06 2.32
C GLN A 139 8.11 23.56 0.91
N GLN A 140 8.05 24.88 0.76
CA GLN A 140 7.99 25.53 -0.55
C GLN A 140 9.34 26.18 -0.85
N LEU A 141 10.15 25.47 -1.65
CA LEU A 141 11.48 25.93 -2.05
C LEU A 141 11.37 27.03 -3.12
N SER A 142 11.83 28.24 -2.82
CA SER A 142 11.88 29.34 -3.77
C SER A 142 13.26 29.45 -4.42
N ARG A 143 13.32 29.52 -5.76
CA ARG A 143 14.59 29.72 -6.50
C ARG A 143 15.14 31.15 -6.42
N ARG A 144 14.35 32.11 -5.93
CA ARG A 144 14.70 33.55 -5.91
C ARG A 144 14.28 34.25 -4.60
N GLY A 145 14.20 33.52 -3.49
CA GLY A 145 13.80 34.07 -2.19
C GLY A 145 13.96 33.05 -1.05
N PRO A 146 13.63 33.44 0.21
CA PRO A 146 13.67 32.51 1.33
C PRO A 146 12.65 31.39 1.14
N SER A 147 13.06 30.16 1.41
CA SER A 147 12.18 28.99 1.44
C SER A 147 11.15 29.13 2.56
N LEU A 148 9.90 28.74 2.30
CA LEU A 148 8.83 28.78 3.29
C LEU A 148 8.64 27.39 3.90
N TYR A 149 8.76 27.33 5.22
CA TYR A 149 8.54 26.11 6.00
C TYR A 149 7.15 26.09 6.65
N SER A 150 6.50 27.25 6.76
CA SER A 150 5.11 27.37 7.22
C SER A 150 4.18 27.39 6.02
N ILE A 151 3.62 26.23 5.66
CA ILE A 151 2.70 26.09 4.53
C ILE A 151 1.49 25.24 4.91
N ASN A 152 0.37 25.46 4.24
CA ASN A 152 -0.85 24.71 4.51
C ASN A 152 -0.71 23.28 4.01
N SER A 153 -0.88 22.31 4.90
CA SER A 153 -1.30 20.97 4.55
C SER A 153 -2.79 20.96 4.22
N THR A 154 -3.23 20.04 3.36
CA THR A 154 -4.61 20.05 2.84
C THR A 154 -5.28 18.71 3.07
N VAL A 155 -6.47 18.75 3.65
CA VAL A 155 -7.39 17.61 3.74
C VAL A 155 -8.40 17.72 2.61
N TYR A 156 -8.61 16.63 1.89
CA TYR A 156 -9.60 16.50 0.84
C TYR A 156 -10.65 15.47 1.26
N GLU A 157 -11.90 15.67 0.86
CA GLU A 157 -12.98 14.70 1.02
C GLU A 157 -13.32 14.07 -0.32
N LEU A 158 -13.54 12.77 -0.35
CA LEU A 158 -14.02 12.07 -1.54
C LEU A 158 -15.50 12.38 -1.75
N ASN A 159 -15.81 13.13 -2.81
CA ASN A 159 -17.18 13.19 -3.29
C ASN A 159 -17.52 11.85 -3.99
N THR A 160 -18.39 11.06 -3.38
CA THR A 160 -18.75 9.71 -3.86
C THR A 160 -19.61 9.72 -5.12
N PHE A 161 -20.33 10.81 -5.38
CA PHE A 161 -21.16 10.98 -6.56
C PHE A 161 -20.32 11.33 -7.79
N THR A 162 -19.43 12.32 -7.66
CA THR A 162 -18.55 12.78 -8.76
C THR A 162 -17.24 12.00 -8.85
N ARG A 163 -16.92 11.18 -7.83
CA ARG A 163 -15.67 10.43 -7.68
C ARG A 163 -14.42 11.32 -7.72
N THR A 164 -14.50 12.49 -7.09
CA THR A 164 -13.41 13.47 -7.04
C THR A 164 -13.10 13.86 -5.61
N PHE A 165 -11.83 13.98 -5.26
CA PHE A 165 -11.40 14.59 -4.02
C PHE A 165 -11.61 16.11 -4.10
N ILE A 166 -12.51 16.62 -3.27
CA ILE A 166 -12.78 18.04 -3.12
C ILE A 166 -12.02 18.56 -1.90
N ARG A 167 -11.41 19.73 -2.02
CA ARG A 167 -10.70 20.35 -0.89
C ARG A 167 -11.68 20.54 0.26
N PHE A 168 -11.39 19.92 1.39
CA PHE A 168 -12.23 19.95 2.58
C PHE A 168 -11.74 21.02 3.55
N GLN A 169 -10.43 21.02 3.87
CA GLN A 169 -9.84 21.94 4.82
C GLN A 169 -8.35 22.17 4.55
N ASP A 170 -7.89 23.38 4.86
CA ASP A 170 -6.47 23.67 5.01
C ASP A 170 -6.09 23.77 6.48
N ILE A 171 -4.94 23.19 6.81
CA ILE A 171 -4.34 23.27 8.13
C ILE A 171 -2.95 23.87 7.96
N LEU A 172 -2.71 25.01 8.59
CA LEU A 172 -1.38 25.62 8.58
C LEU A 172 -0.42 24.71 9.35
N THR A 173 0.58 24.20 8.65
CA THR A 173 1.60 23.31 9.21
C THR A 173 2.98 23.94 9.07
N HIS A 174 3.90 23.54 9.95
CA HIS A 174 5.30 23.96 9.91
C HIS A 174 6.14 22.73 9.58
N SER A 175 6.49 22.59 8.30
CA SER A 175 7.23 21.44 7.79
C SER A 175 6.61 20.11 8.17
N ALA A 176 5.29 19.97 7.97
CA ALA A 176 4.62 18.70 8.18
C ALA A 176 5.15 17.68 7.18
N VAL A 177 5.56 16.54 7.71
CA VAL A 177 6.12 15.42 6.95
C VAL A 177 5.07 14.33 6.77
N ASP A 178 4.12 14.22 7.70
CA ASP A 178 3.17 13.12 7.77
C ASP A 178 1.87 13.52 8.49
N TRP A 179 0.80 12.76 8.23
CA TRP A 179 -0.50 12.82 8.91
C TRP A 179 -0.89 11.41 9.32
N GLU A 180 -1.30 11.20 10.57
CA GLU A 180 -1.68 9.87 11.06
C GLU A 180 -3.08 9.94 11.68
N PHE A 181 -3.99 9.11 11.17
CA PHE A 181 -5.34 9.03 11.74
C PHE A 181 -5.42 7.95 12.82
N PHE A 182 -5.95 8.30 14.00
CA PHE A 182 -6.17 7.34 15.08
C PHE A 182 -7.41 7.64 15.93
N THR A 183 -7.81 6.68 16.76
CA THR A 183 -9.00 6.79 17.62
C THR A 183 -8.65 6.48 19.09
N LEU A 184 -9.30 7.20 20.02
CA LEU A 184 -9.20 6.98 21.46
C LEU A 184 -10.61 6.96 22.07
N GLY A 185 -11.14 5.76 22.33
CA GLY A 185 -12.55 5.61 22.71
C GLY A 185 -13.47 6.04 21.58
N ASP A 186 -14.40 6.96 21.85
CA ASP A 186 -15.29 7.53 20.83
C ASP A 186 -14.68 8.75 20.12
N GLU A 187 -13.53 9.25 20.60
CA GLU A 187 -12.83 10.41 20.04
C GLU A 187 -11.89 9.99 18.90
N LYS A 188 -11.73 10.88 17.93
CA LYS A 188 -10.96 10.63 16.70
C LYS A 188 -9.99 11.77 16.45
N PHE A 189 -8.78 11.44 16.03
CA PHE A 189 -7.65 12.34 15.90
C PHE A 189 -6.99 12.17 14.53
N LEU A 190 -6.45 13.28 14.04
CA LEU A 190 -5.64 13.39 12.82
C LEU A 190 -4.44 14.28 13.15
#